data_AF-A0A2D6LJV5-F1
#
_entry.id   AF-A0A2D6LJV5-F1
#
_cell.length_a   1.000
_cell.length_b   1.000
_cell.length_c   1.000
_cell.angle_alpha   90.00
_cell.angle_beta   90.00
_cell.angle_gamma   90.00
#
_symmetry.space_group_name_H-M   'P 1'
#
loop_
_entity.id
_entity.type
_entity.pdbx_description
1 polymer ?
#
loop_
_entity_poly.entity_id
_entity_poly.type
_entity_poly.pdbx_seq_one_letter_code
_entity_poly.pdbx_strand_id
1 'polypeptide(L)'
;MSQVTHDTRSPPPAARGHLLTEQSLPASANIDTMSVDQILACINDQDAIVPGVVRRAIPAITRLVDDVVNAMSGGGRLIYLGAGTSGRLGVL
;
A
#
# COMPACT_ATOMS: atom_id res chain seq x y z
N MET A 1 -14.99 49.10 7.13
CA MET A 1 -13.79 48.30 6.83
C MET A 1 -14.07 46.87 7.28
N SER A 2 -14.64 46.05 6.39
CA SER A 2 -15.12 44.70 6.69
C SER A 2 -13.93 43.73 6.61
N GLN A 3 -13.57 43.08 7.72
CA GLN A 3 -12.55 42.03 7.70
C GLN A 3 -13.18 40.74 7.18
N VAL A 4 -12.78 40.34 5.98
CA VAL A 4 -13.00 39.01 5.45
C VAL A 4 -12.00 38.08 6.15
N THR A 5 -12.45 37.36 7.17
CA THR A 5 -11.69 36.26 7.77
C THR A 5 -11.78 35.05 6.85
N HIS A 6 -10.77 34.87 5.98
CA HIS A 6 -10.55 33.60 5.30
C HIS A 6 -10.00 32.58 6.31
N ASP A 7 -10.88 31.82 6.97
CA ASP A 7 -10.48 30.58 7.64
C ASP A 7 -10.26 29.51 6.57
N THR A 8 -9.00 29.33 6.13
CA THR A 8 -8.58 28.33 5.13
C THR A 8 -8.19 26.99 5.75
N ARG A 9 -8.54 26.73 7.02
CA ARG A 9 -8.27 25.42 7.62
C ARG A 9 -9.22 24.40 7.04
N SER A 10 -8.72 23.68 6.03
CA SER A 10 -9.29 22.41 5.60
C SER A 10 -9.55 21.55 6.85
N PRO A 11 -10.71 20.88 6.94
CA PRO A 11 -11.00 20.03 8.10
C PRO A 11 -9.87 19.01 8.27
N PRO A 12 -9.47 18.72 9.53
CA PRO A 12 -8.45 17.71 9.77
C PRO A 12 -8.88 16.41 9.09
N PRO A 13 -7.98 15.72 8.37
CA PRO A 13 -8.32 14.50 7.68
C PRO A 13 -8.95 13.52 8.67
N ALA A 14 -10.02 12.85 8.23
CA ALA A 14 -10.75 11.88 9.06
C ALA A 14 -9.78 10.85 9.69
N ALA A 15 -10.05 10.46 10.93
CA ALA A 15 -9.20 9.55 11.69
C ALA A 15 -8.99 8.22 10.93
N ARG A 16 -7.72 7.92 10.58
CA ARG A 16 -7.36 6.78 9.72
C ARG A 16 -7.04 5.49 10.45
N GLY A 17 -7.02 5.49 11.79
CA GLY A 17 -6.60 4.33 12.60
C GLY A 17 -7.44 3.06 12.44
N HIS A 18 -8.61 3.14 11.81
CA HIS A 18 -9.42 1.96 11.46
C HIS A 18 -8.89 1.20 10.24
N LEU A 19 -8.06 1.85 9.38
CA LEU A 19 -7.44 1.21 8.23
C LEU A 19 -6.31 0.30 8.70
N LEU A 20 -6.29 -0.94 8.20
CA LEU A 20 -5.26 -1.92 8.56
C LEU A 20 -3.84 -1.40 8.30
N THR A 21 -3.63 -0.65 7.22
CA THR A 21 -2.32 -0.11 6.83
C THR A 21 -1.79 0.97 7.79
N GLU A 22 -2.66 1.55 8.61
CA GLU A 22 -2.33 2.62 9.56
C GLU A 22 -2.27 2.10 11.00
N GLN A 23 -2.48 0.79 11.22
CA GLN A 23 -2.39 0.16 12.54
C GLN A 23 -0.95 -0.24 12.87
N SER A 24 -0.58 -0.13 14.14
CA SER A 24 0.69 -0.64 14.64
C SER A 24 0.70 -2.17 14.66
N LEU A 25 1.79 -2.77 14.20
CA LEU A 25 2.02 -4.21 14.30
C LEU A 25 2.51 -4.55 15.72
N PRO A 26 1.81 -5.41 16.50
CA PRO A 26 2.23 -5.75 17.87
C PRO A 26 3.62 -6.39 17.95
N ALA A 27 4.01 -7.16 16.93
CA ALA A 27 5.33 -7.80 16.87
C ALA A 27 6.51 -6.79 16.80
N SER A 28 6.24 -5.54 16.39
CA SER A 28 7.23 -4.47 16.30
C SER A 28 7.00 -3.34 17.32
N ALA A 29 6.25 -3.60 18.39
CA ALA A 29 5.85 -2.56 19.36
C ALA A 29 7.04 -1.86 20.07
N ASN A 30 8.18 -2.55 20.19
CA ASN A 30 9.40 -2.07 20.83
C ASN A 30 10.62 -2.15 19.89
N ILE A 31 10.40 -2.05 18.58
CA ILE A 31 11.43 -2.23 17.54
C ILE A 31 12.63 -1.29 17.69
N ASP A 32 12.44 -0.12 18.29
CA ASP A 32 13.48 0.88 18.58
C ASP A 32 14.46 0.47 19.70
N THR A 33 14.10 -0.53 20.51
CA THR A 33 14.93 -1.05 21.61
C THR A 33 15.49 -2.45 21.33
N MET A 34 15.11 -3.06 20.20
CA MET A 34 15.60 -4.36 19.77
C MET A 34 17.07 -4.28 19.31
N SER A 35 17.79 -5.39 19.44
CA SER A 35 19.08 -5.56 18.77
C SER A 35 18.90 -5.60 17.25
N VAL A 36 19.98 -5.34 16.51
CA VAL A 36 19.94 -5.28 15.04
C VAL A 36 19.49 -6.62 14.43
N ASP A 37 19.96 -7.75 14.97
CA ASP A 37 19.55 -9.08 14.51
C ASP A 37 18.06 -9.34 14.76
N GLN A 38 17.52 -8.90 15.90
CA GLN A 38 16.08 -8.99 16.18
C GLN A 38 15.25 -8.12 15.24
N ILE A 39 15.71 -6.90 14.91
CA ILE A 39 15.02 -6.03 13.93
C ILE A 39 14.98 -6.70 12.56
N LEU A 40 16.12 -7.21 12.09
CA LEU A 40 16.21 -7.88 10.79
C LEU A 40 15.35 -9.15 10.75
N ALA A 41 15.35 -9.95 11.82
CA ALA A 41 14.48 -11.11 11.93
C ALA A 41 13.00 -10.71 11.90
N CYS A 42 12.60 -9.69 12.67
CA CYS A 42 11.23 -9.18 12.68
C CYS A 42 10.76 -8.75 11.29
N ILE A 43 11.59 -8.03 10.54
CA ILE A 43 11.27 -7.61 9.16
C ILE A 43 11.11 -8.84 8.25
N ASN A 44 12.09 -9.74 8.27
CA ASN A 44 12.09 -10.93 7.41
C ASN A 44 10.90 -11.87 7.71
N ASP A 45 10.51 -11.98 8.99
CA ASP A 45 9.33 -12.76 9.39
C ASP A 45 8.04 -12.17 8.80
N GLN A 46 7.92 -10.84 8.70
CA GLN A 46 6.79 -10.21 8.01
C GLN A 46 6.87 -10.38 6.50
N ASP A 47 8.05 -10.23 5.89
CA ASP A 47 8.21 -10.43 4.45
C ASP A 47 7.86 -11.87 4.02
N ALA A 48 8.18 -12.86 4.86
CA ALA A 48 7.88 -14.27 4.61
C ALA A 48 6.37 -14.58 4.50
N ILE A 49 5.49 -13.73 5.03
CA ILE A 49 4.03 -13.93 4.92
C ILE A 49 3.50 -13.54 3.53
N VAL A 50 4.19 -12.63 2.83
CA VAL A 50 3.72 -12.02 1.58
C VAL A 50 3.48 -13.07 0.49
N PRO A 51 4.40 -14.01 0.19
CA PRO A 51 4.16 -15.04 -0.81
C PRO A 51 2.91 -15.89 -0.53
N GLY A 52 2.66 -16.22 0.75
CA GLY A 52 1.48 -16.96 1.18
C GLY A 52 0.18 -16.18 0.95
N VAL A 53 0.19 -14.86 1.18
CA VAL A 53 -0.94 -13.97 0.90
C VAL A 53 -1.17 -13.84 -0.62
N VAL A 54 -0.12 -13.62 -1.40
CA VAL A 54 -0.18 -13.50 -2.87
C VAL A 54 -0.75 -14.78 -3.48
N ARG A 55 -0.38 -15.96 -2.96
CA ARG A 55 -0.95 -17.24 -3.40
C ARG A 55 -2.49 -17.26 -3.33
N ARG A 56 -3.07 -16.66 -2.29
CA ARG A 56 -4.54 -16.57 -2.13
C ARG A 56 -5.17 -15.62 -3.16
N ALA A 57 -4.43 -14.65 -3.66
CA ALA A 57 -4.89 -13.70 -4.68
C ALA A 57 -4.77 -14.24 -6.12
N ILE A 58 -4.09 -15.37 -6.34
CA ILE A 58 -3.88 -15.95 -7.69
C ILE A 58 -5.18 -16.02 -8.50
N PRO A 59 -6.33 -16.50 -7.99
CA PRO A 59 -7.55 -16.55 -8.80
C PRO A 59 -8.02 -15.20 -9.33
N ALA A 60 -7.82 -14.11 -8.56
CA ALA A 60 -8.14 -12.76 -8.99
C ALA A 60 -7.12 -12.22 -9.99
N ILE A 61 -5.83 -12.49 -9.75
CA ILE A 61 -4.74 -12.15 -10.67
C ILE A 61 -4.94 -12.86 -12.02
N THR A 62 -5.33 -14.13 -12.03
CA THR A 62 -5.62 -14.88 -13.26
C THR A 62 -6.68 -14.19 -14.11
N ARG A 63 -7.82 -13.82 -13.51
CA ARG A 63 -8.89 -13.10 -14.24
C ARG A 63 -8.40 -11.76 -14.78
N LEU A 64 -7.64 -11.01 -13.98
CA LEU A 64 -7.05 -9.75 -14.42
C LEU A 64 -6.13 -9.97 -15.64
N VAL A 65 -5.28 -11.00 -15.60
CA VAL A 65 -4.38 -11.33 -16.71
C VAL A 65 -5.16 -11.69 -17.96
N ASP A 66 -6.21 -12.51 -17.86
CA ASP A 66 -7.06 -12.88 -19.00
C ASP A 66 -7.67 -11.62 -19.65
N ASP A 67 -8.25 -10.73 -18.84
CA ASP A 67 -8.85 -9.47 -19.32
C ASP A 67 -7.82 -8.55 -19.99
N VAL A 68 -6.63 -8.43 -19.38
CA VAL A 68 -5.53 -7.60 -19.90
C VAL A 68 -5.01 -8.16 -21.23
N VAL A 69 -4.81 -9.48 -21.33
CA VAL A 69 -4.36 -10.12 -22.58
C VAL A 69 -5.37 -9.92 -23.70
N ASN A 70 -6.67 -10.07 -23.41
CA ASN A 70 -7.73 -9.81 -24.38
C ASN A 70 -7.73 -8.35 -24.85
N ALA A 71 -7.63 -7.40 -23.92
CA ALA A 71 -7.59 -5.97 -24.24
C ALA A 71 -6.35 -5.60 -25.07
N MET A 72 -5.17 -6.10 -24.70
CA MET A 72 -3.93 -5.81 -25.42
C MET A 72 -3.91 -6.45 -26.81
N SER A 73 -4.48 -7.65 -26.97
CA SER A 73 -4.60 -8.31 -28.28
C SER A 73 -5.51 -7.53 -29.25
N GLY A 74 -6.47 -6.76 -28.72
CA GLY A 74 -7.31 -5.83 -29.48
C GLY A 74 -6.69 -4.45 -29.73
N GLY A 75 -5.40 -4.24 -29.42
CA GLY A 75 -4.73 -2.94 -29.55
C GLY A 75 -4.95 -1.98 -28.37
N GLY A 76 -5.50 -2.47 -27.26
CA GLY A 76 -5.67 -1.74 -26.02
C GLY A 76 -4.35 -1.53 -25.25
N ARG A 77 -4.45 -0.88 -24.08
CA ARG A 77 -3.29 -0.54 -23.24
C ARG A 77 -3.57 -0.89 -21.78
N LEU A 78 -2.55 -1.40 -21.09
CA LEU A 78 -2.52 -1.47 -19.63
C LEU A 78 -1.86 -0.21 -19.08
N ILE A 79 -2.53 0.49 -18.17
CA ILE A 79 -2.03 1.73 -17.56
C ILE A 79 -1.96 1.53 -16.05
N TYR A 80 -0.77 1.65 -15.48
CA TYR A 80 -0.58 1.73 -14.03
C TYR A 80 -0.62 3.19 -13.57
N LEU A 81 -1.33 3.46 -12.48
CA LEU A 81 -1.44 4.80 -11.89
C LEU A 81 -1.32 4.71 -10.37
N GLY A 82 -0.47 5.55 -9.79
CA GLY A 82 -0.24 5.59 -8.34
C GLY A 82 0.69 6.74 -7.94
N ALA A 83 0.84 6.96 -6.62
CA ALA A 83 1.72 7.97 -6.06
C ALA A 83 2.73 7.33 -5.09
N GLY A 84 3.89 7.96 -4.88
CA GLY A 84 4.92 7.45 -3.98
C GLY A 84 5.44 6.07 -4.39
N THR A 85 5.57 5.16 -3.41
CA THR A 85 6.09 3.80 -3.63
C THR A 85 5.26 3.01 -4.65
N SER A 86 3.93 3.06 -4.57
CA SER A 86 3.06 2.30 -5.50
C SER A 86 3.16 2.81 -6.94
N GLY A 87 3.29 4.13 -7.13
CA GLY A 87 3.51 4.72 -8.45
C GLY A 87 4.85 4.31 -9.05
N ARG A 88 5.92 4.30 -8.25
CA ARG A 88 7.24 3.85 -8.71
C ARG A 88 7.25 2.37 -9.08
N LEU A 89 6.59 1.50 -8.30
CA LEU A 89 6.47 0.07 -8.62
C LEU A 89 5.77 -0.21 -9.96
N GLY A 90 4.87 0.66 -10.40
CA GLY A 90 4.21 0.53 -11.71
C GLY A 90 5.08 0.89 -12.92
N VAL A 91 6.29 1.44 -12.71
CA VAL A 91 7.22 1.90 -13.76
C VAL A 91 8.48 1.05 -13.87
N LEU A 92 8.92 0.42 -12.77
CA LEU A 92 10.20 -0.31 -12.67
C LEU A 92 10.31 -1.51 -13.61
#